data_AF-A0A969Q6U7-F1
#
_entry.id   AF-A0A969Q6U7-F1
#
_cell.length_a   1.000
_cell.length_b   1.000
_cell.length_c   1.000
_cell.angle_alpha   90.00
_cell.angle_beta   90.00
_cell.angle_gamma   90.00
#
_symmetry.space_group_name_H-M   'P 1'
#
loop_
_entity.id
_entity.type
_entity.pdbx_description
1 polymer ?
#
loop_
_entity_poly.entity_id
_entity_poly.type
_entity_poly.pdbx_seq_one_letter_code
_entity_poly.pdbx_strand_id
1 'polypeptide(L)'
;MTTNPKTWTKELVQDHAKVAVMVELYTLPFYLTVLTSIKDKKHPDYYSILSICIEEMLHLQLAANLCLALDTQPIFTAPEYGTPIPYLDPKNPTTGHYKLINVKLDALNQATLDVMLDIETPSGLEDERHPEPGVRAIIRRVEDTLEEKWNMKHHTTPQYPYDSIGDMYDALVTGIKQVGENQFSWKTTNQQALWDKEPFKQKIEVPGDVHDAVTTISLQGEGKTTAEGRYAIPPKYRLEDKDDSGSLNEHSHYERLLEIENRHLESKNQESILDRKFPDVYDVSTATDEASKNKQHNALDNLQKRFATLLKDLDNMWNQGMTPDDTHFWSDMCDGLLPAAEECWKAGVVPKWS
;
A
#
# COMPACT_ATOMS: atom_id res chain seq x y z
N MET A 1 18.82 4.37 31.95
CA MET A 1 17.64 3.80 32.64
C MET A 1 17.33 2.47 31.98
N THR A 2 17.26 1.41 32.80
CA THR A 2 16.80 0.02 32.52
C THR A 2 16.91 -0.53 31.10
N THR A 3 17.98 -1.28 30.87
CA THR A 3 18.17 -2.29 29.83
C THR A 3 17.22 -3.49 30.02
N ASN A 4 16.45 -3.83 29.00
CA ASN A 4 15.99 -5.19 28.70
C ASN A 4 15.47 -5.21 27.25
N PRO A 5 15.92 -6.12 26.37
CA PRO A 5 15.16 -6.41 25.16
C PRO A 5 13.80 -6.96 25.61
N LYS A 6 12.72 -6.21 25.37
CA LYS A 6 11.38 -6.66 25.76
C LYS A 6 10.96 -7.70 24.73
N THR A 7 10.99 -8.94 25.17
CA THR A 7 10.58 -10.13 24.44
C THR A 7 9.21 -9.95 23.80
N TRP A 8 9.04 -10.52 22.61
CA TRP A 8 7.72 -10.66 22.01
C TRP A 8 6.77 -11.42 22.94
N THR A 9 5.57 -10.89 23.10
CA THR A 9 4.45 -11.59 23.74
C THR A 9 3.39 -11.86 22.68
N LYS A 10 2.47 -12.78 22.97
CA LYS A 10 1.35 -13.07 22.07
C LYS A 10 0.53 -11.81 21.76
N GLU A 11 0.30 -10.97 22.76
CA GLU A 11 -0.44 -9.71 22.64
C GLU A 11 0.30 -8.73 21.71
N LEU A 12 1.62 -8.60 21.84
CA LEU A 12 2.40 -7.74 20.95
C LEU A 12 2.36 -8.22 19.50
N VAL A 13 2.43 -9.55 19.26
CA VAL A 13 2.26 -10.13 17.92
C VAL A 13 0.87 -9.78 17.35
N GLN A 14 -0.17 -9.93 18.16
CA GLN A 14 -1.55 -9.61 17.75
C GLN A 14 -1.74 -8.12 17.45
N ASP A 15 -1.15 -7.24 18.25
CA ASP A 15 -1.25 -5.80 18.02
C ASP A 15 -0.49 -5.37 16.76
N HIS A 16 0.67 -5.96 16.47
CA HIS A 16 1.39 -5.74 15.20
C HIS A 16 0.59 -6.25 14.00
N ALA A 17 -0.09 -7.39 14.11
CA ALA A 17 -0.95 -7.89 13.05
C ALA A 17 -2.13 -6.94 12.74
N LYS A 18 -2.73 -6.31 13.76
CA LYS A 18 -3.78 -5.28 13.55
C LYS A 18 -3.21 -4.03 12.90
N VAL A 19 -2.00 -3.64 13.27
CA VAL A 19 -1.32 -2.48 12.67
C VAL A 19 -1.02 -2.74 11.20
N ALA A 20 -0.62 -3.96 10.83
CA ALA A 20 -0.44 -4.35 9.43
C ALA A 20 -1.73 -4.08 8.61
N VAL A 21 -2.90 -4.51 9.09
CA VAL A 21 -4.20 -4.21 8.44
C VAL A 21 -4.43 -2.71 8.27
N MET A 22 -4.09 -1.92 9.28
CA MET A 22 -4.25 -0.48 9.25
C MET A 22 -3.29 0.20 8.26
N VAL A 23 -2.08 -0.33 8.09
CA VAL A 23 -1.09 0.16 7.10
C VAL A 23 -1.58 -0.09 5.68
N GLU A 24 -1.99 -1.33 5.35
CA GLU A 24 -2.54 -1.66 4.03
C GLU A 24 -3.84 -0.88 3.71
N LEU A 25 -4.64 -0.58 4.74
CA LEU A 25 -5.83 0.26 4.57
C LEU A 25 -5.49 1.76 4.45
N TYR A 26 -4.33 2.20 4.93
CA TYR A 26 -3.90 3.60 4.87
C TYR A 26 -3.48 4.02 3.46
N THR A 27 -2.79 3.12 2.74
CA THR A 27 -2.29 3.32 1.38
C THR A 27 -3.44 3.42 0.37
N LEU A 28 -4.48 2.59 0.50
CA LEU A 28 -5.54 2.46 -0.49
C LEU A 28 -6.28 3.79 -0.78
N PRO A 29 -6.82 4.54 0.20
CA PRO A 29 -7.50 5.80 -0.09
C PRO A 29 -6.55 6.90 -0.60
N PHE A 30 -5.27 6.83 -0.23
CA PHE A 30 -4.26 7.75 -0.73
C PHE A 30 -3.98 7.49 -2.22
N TYR A 31 -3.71 6.25 -2.60
CA TYR A 31 -3.45 5.88 -3.99
C TYR A 31 -4.69 6.05 -4.88
N LEU A 32 -5.89 5.75 -4.37
CA LEU A 32 -7.15 6.02 -5.09
C LEU A 32 -7.35 7.53 -5.32
N THR A 33 -6.94 8.38 -4.37
CA THR A 33 -7.00 9.84 -4.54
C THR A 33 -6.10 10.30 -5.70
N VAL A 34 -4.86 9.81 -5.73
CA VAL A 34 -3.89 10.12 -6.80
C VAL A 34 -4.38 9.58 -8.15
N LEU A 35 -4.76 8.30 -8.21
CA LEU A 35 -5.26 7.63 -9.40
C LEU A 35 -6.43 8.37 -10.06
N THR A 36 -7.44 8.72 -9.27
CA THR A 36 -8.68 9.32 -9.78
C THR A 36 -8.53 10.79 -10.16
N SER A 37 -7.38 11.40 -9.86
CA SER A 37 -7.06 12.75 -10.31
C SER A 37 -6.69 12.81 -11.79
N ILE A 38 -6.21 11.71 -12.38
CA ILE A 38 -5.77 11.63 -13.77
C ILE A 38 -6.99 11.62 -14.69
N LYS A 39 -7.05 12.57 -15.64
CA LYS A 39 -8.20 12.73 -16.55
C LYS A 39 -8.26 11.62 -17.60
N ASP A 40 -7.11 11.22 -18.15
CA ASP A 40 -7.03 10.17 -19.16
C ASP A 40 -6.83 8.80 -18.51
N LYS A 41 -7.91 8.02 -18.43
CA LYS A 41 -7.88 6.65 -17.88
C LYS A 41 -7.11 5.66 -18.75
N LYS A 42 -6.69 6.06 -19.96
CA LYS A 42 -5.81 5.26 -20.83
C LYS A 42 -4.34 5.61 -20.65
N HIS A 43 -4.01 6.60 -19.81
CA HIS A 43 -2.64 6.98 -19.56
C HIS A 43 -1.90 5.84 -18.82
N PRO A 44 -0.66 5.50 -19.17
CA PRO A 44 0.08 4.42 -18.52
C PRO A 44 0.23 4.60 -17.01
N ASP A 45 0.34 5.84 -16.51
CA ASP A 45 0.37 6.12 -15.07
C ASP A 45 -0.93 5.74 -14.36
N TYR A 46 -2.09 5.94 -15.02
CA TYR A 46 -3.39 5.53 -14.46
C TYR A 46 -3.41 4.02 -14.24
N TYR A 47 -2.99 3.28 -15.26
CA TYR A 47 -2.92 1.83 -15.20
C TYR A 47 -1.89 1.31 -14.18
N SER A 48 -0.73 1.97 -14.09
CA SER A 48 0.30 1.64 -13.11
C SER A 48 -0.23 1.80 -11.67
N ILE A 49 -0.86 2.94 -11.36
CA ILE A 49 -1.38 3.19 -10.01
C ILE A 49 -2.62 2.32 -9.71
N LEU A 50 -3.50 2.09 -10.69
CA LEU A 50 -4.63 1.18 -10.52
C LEU A 50 -4.15 -0.24 -10.17
N SER A 51 -3.09 -0.71 -10.82
CA SER A 51 -2.51 -2.02 -10.54
C SER A 51 -1.98 -2.15 -9.10
N ILE A 52 -1.38 -1.07 -8.58
CA ILE A 52 -0.93 -0.97 -7.17
C ILE A 52 -2.15 -1.02 -6.24
N CYS A 53 -3.18 -0.20 -6.46
CA CYS A 53 -4.40 -0.20 -5.64
C CYS A 53 -5.07 -1.59 -5.56
N ILE A 54 -5.00 -2.36 -6.64
CA ILE A 54 -5.49 -3.74 -6.74
C ILE A 54 -4.68 -4.65 -5.81
N GLU A 55 -3.34 -4.57 -5.84
CA GLU A 55 -2.46 -5.35 -4.97
C GLU A 55 -2.56 -4.96 -3.49
N GLU A 56 -2.70 -3.67 -3.15
CA GLU A 56 -2.95 -3.21 -1.78
C GLU A 56 -4.23 -3.84 -1.17
N MET A 57 -5.27 -4.11 -1.98
CA MET A 57 -6.45 -4.83 -1.50
C MET A 57 -6.18 -6.32 -1.24
N LEU A 58 -5.29 -6.95 -2.00
CA LEU A 58 -4.80 -8.29 -1.71
C LEU A 58 -4.00 -8.27 -0.40
N HIS A 59 -3.14 -7.28 -0.19
CA HIS A 59 -2.35 -7.14 1.04
C HIS A 59 -3.25 -6.97 2.26
N LEU A 60 -4.25 -6.11 2.17
CA LEU A 60 -5.27 -5.94 3.20
C LEU A 60 -5.98 -7.26 3.54
N GLN A 61 -6.33 -8.06 2.52
CA GLN A 61 -6.93 -9.38 2.72
C GLN A 61 -5.99 -10.32 3.49
N LEU A 62 -4.71 -10.38 3.10
CA LEU A 62 -3.71 -11.24 3.71
C LEU A 62 -3.40 -10.82 5.16
N ALA A 63 -3.26 -9.52 5.41
CA ALA A 63 -3.08 -8.95 6.75
C ALA A 63 -4.28 -9.26 7.67
N ALA A 64 -5.50 -9.17 7.13
CA ALA A 64 -6.72 -9.47 7.89
C ALA A 64 -6.87 -10.98 8.16
N ASN A 65 -6.48 -11.84 7.23
CA ASN A 65 -6.38 -13.29 7.47
C ASN A 65 -5.34 -13.63 8.55
N LEU A 66 -4.20 -12.92 8.55
CA LEU A 66 -3.15 -13.07 9.54
C LEU A 66 -3.64 -12.72 10.95
N CYS A 67 -4.45 -11.67 11.11
CA CYS A 67 -5.10 -11.37 12.38
C CYS A 67 -5.88 -12.57 12.93
N LEU A 68 -6.73 -13.18 12.11
CA LEU A 68 -7.57 -14.32 12.52
C LEU A 68 -6.73 -15.56 12.88
N ALA A 69 -5.70 -15.85 12.08
CA ALA A 69 -4.76 -16.95 12.34
C ALA A 69 -4.01 -16.78 13.67
N LEU A 70 -3.72 -15.54 14.04
CA LEU A 70 -3.02 -15.16 15.28
C LEU A 70 -3.96 -14.93 16.48
N ASP A 71 -5.19 -15.42 16.42
CA ASP A 71 -6.20 -15.30 17.48
C ASP A 71 -6.62 -13.87 17.82
N THR A 72 -6.54 -12.96 16.84
CA THR A 72 -7.06 -11.59 16.99
C THR A 72 -8.02 -11.24 15.86
N GLN A 73 -8.60 -10.05 15.92
CA GLN A 73 -9.54 -9.54 14.91
C GLN A 73 -8.93 -8.32 14.22
N PRO A 74 -9.02 -8.23 12.88
CA PRO A 74 -8.65 -7.02 12.16
C PRO A 74 -9.58 -5.86 12.56
N ILE A 75 -9.03 -4.65 12.53
CA ILE A 75 -9.77 -3.41 12.80
C ILE A 75 -9.76 -2.59 11.51
N PHE A 76 -10.95 -2.33 10.97
CA PHE A 76 -11.13 -1.52 9.77
C PHE A 76 -11.68 -0.15 10.17
N THR A 77 -10.81 0.85 10.18
CA THR A 77 -11.17 2.25 10.47
C THR A 77 -10.69 3.14 9.35
N ALA A 78 -11.45 4.20 9.07
CA ALA A 78 -11.02 5.16 8.07
C ALA A 78 -9.65 5.76 8.45
N PRO A 79 -8.67 5.81 7.53
CA PRO A 79 -7.36 6.37 7.83
C PRO A 79 -7.43 7.86 8.20
N GLU A 80 -6.69 8.24 9.23
CA GLU A 80 -6.48 9.64 9.61
C GLU A 80 -5.12 10.13 9.09
N TYR A 81 -5.13 10.80 7.94
CA TYR A 81 -3.94 11.41 7.35
C TYR A 81 -3.40 12.55 8.24
N GLY A 82 -2.10 12.52 8.54
CA GLY A 82 -1.45 13.47 9.46
C GLY A 82 -1.26 12.94 10.89
N THR A 83 -1.76 11.74 11.19
CA THR A 83 -1.59 11.08 12.50
C THR A 83 -0.58 9.94 12.39
N PRO A 84 0.32 9.74 13.38
CA PRO A 84 1.25 8.62 13.39
C PRO A 84 0.54 7.26 13.38
N ILE A 85 1.06 6.33 12.57
CA ILE A 85 0.70 4.92 12.61
C ILE A 85 1.55 4.25 13.71
N PRO A 86 0.95 3.57 14.70
CA PRO A 86 1.68 2.80 15.71
C PRO A 86 2.79 1.93 15.12
N TYR A 87 3.92 1.87 15.85
CA TYR A 87 5.13 1.12 15.48
C TYR A 87 5.82 1.53 14.19
N LEU A 88 5.27 2.42 13.36
CA LEU A 88 6.01 3.05 12.27
C LEU A 88 6.54 4.39 12.76
N ASP A 89 7.86 4.59 12.68
CA ASP A 89 8.48 5.90 12.92
C ASP A 89 9.57 6.13 11.88
N PRO A 90 9.20 6.39 10.61
CA PRO A 90 10.16 6.71 9.55
C PRO A 90 10.89 8.06 9.80
N LYS A 91 10.75 8.65 10.98
CA LYS A 91 11.23 9.97 11.40
C LYS A 91 12.64 9.87 11.97
N ASN A 92 13.58 9.31 11.22
CA ASN A 92 14.99 9.38 11.61
C ASN A 92 15.56 10.78 11.28
N PRO A 93 15.90 11.63 12.27
CA PRO A 93 16.48 12.96 12.03
C PRO A 93 17.91 12.90 11.48
N THR A 94 18.54 11.72 11.42
CA THR A 94 19.86 11.51 10.81
C THR A 94 19.77 11.41 9.29
N THR A 95 18.60 11.03 8.76
CA THR A 95 18.36 10.82 7.33
C THR A 95 17.51 11.94 6.71
N GLY A 96 16.66 12.61 7.51
CA GLY A 96 15.86 13.77 7.07
C GLY A 96 14.50 13.43 6.45
N HIS A 97 13.95 12.25 6.78
CA HIS A 97 12.81 11.65 6.08
C HIS A 97 11.49 11.94 6.81
N TYR A 98 10.42 12.25 6.07
CA TYR A 98 9.16 12.82 6.63
C TYR A 98 7.86 12.41 5.91
N LYS A 99 7.64 11.17 5.45
CA LYS A 99 6.53 11.01 4.48
C LYS A 99 5.45 9.96 4.73
N LEU A 100 5.62 8.96 5.60
CA LEU A 100 4.51 8.03 5.87
C LEU A 100 3.42 8.61 6.80
N ILE A 101 3.75 9.63 7.61
CA ILE A 101 2.86 10.21 8.64
C ILE A 101 2.25 11.57 8.24
N ASN A 102 2.85 12.29 7.28
CA ASN A 102 2.44 13.64 6.88
C ASN A 102 1.76 13.71 5.51
N VAL A 103 1.17 12.59 5.07
CA VAL A 103 0.51 12.50 3.76
C VAL A 103 -0.57 13.56 3.66
N LYS A 104 -0.50 14.36 2.59
CA LYS A 104 -1.58 15.24 2.17
C LYS A 104 -2.20 14.64 0.92
N LEU A 105 -3.50 14.35 1.00
CA LEU A 105 -4.28 13.97 -0.16
C LEU A 105 -4.24 15.08 -1.22
N ASP A 106 -3.80 14.74 -2.43
CA ASP A 106 -3.71 15.66 -3.57
C ASP A 106 -3.69 14.87 -4.90
N ALA A 107 -3.73 15.58 -6.01
CA ALA A 107 -3.64 14.99 -7.35
C ALA A 107 -2.27 14.35 -7.61
N LEU A 108 -2.13 13.59 -8.71
CA LEU A 108 -0.83 13.12 -9.17
C LEU A 108 0.07 14.33 -9.48
N ASN A 109 1.11 14.47 -8.70
CA ASN A 109 2.16 15.47 -8.83
C ASN A 109 3.44 14.93 -8.18
N GLN A 110 4.51 15.71 -8.20
CA GLN A 110 5.77 15.25 -7.64
C GLN A 110 5.69 14.93 -6.15
N ALA A 111 5.01 15.76 -5.36
CA ALA A 111 4.93 15.57 -3.91
C ALA A 111 4.13 14.32 -3.54
N THR A 112 3.04 14.02 -4.25
CA THR A 112 2.28 12.79 -4.01
C THR A 112 3.04 11.56 -4.49
N LEU A 113 3.71 11.61 -5.64
CA LEU A 113 4.57 10.54 -6.12
C LEU A 113 5.74 10.25 -5.16
N ASP A 114 6.39 11.30 -4.64
CA ASP A 114 7.47 11.16 -3.66
C ASP A 114 6.99 10.46 -2.38
N VAL A 115 5.76 10.74 -1.95
CA VAL A 115 5.16 10.06 -0.79
C VAL A 115 4.85 8.60 -1.11
N MET A 116 4.33 8.29 -2.30
CA MET A 116 4.10 6.90 -2.72
C MET A 116 5.43 6.12 -2.77
N LEU A 117 6.50 6.70 -3.35
CA LEU A 117 7.84 6.11 -3.37
C LEU A 117 8.39 5.88 -1.95
N ASP A 118 8.16 6.83 -1.04
CA ASP A 118 8.60 6.71 0.34
C ASP A 118 7.86 5.61 1.11
N ILE A 119 6.57 5.37 0.80
CA ILE A 119 5.77 4.28 1.35
C ILE A 119 6.32 2.92 0.90
N GLU A 120 6.58 2.78 -0.40
CA GLU A 120 7.00 1.52 -1.02
C GLU A 120 8.52 1.29 -1.00
N THR A 121 9.28 2.14 -0.32
CA THR A 121 10.74 2.03 -0.32
C THR A 121 11.19 0.69 0.24
N PRO A 122 12.06 -0.05 -0.47
CA PRO A 122 12.58 -1.32 0.03
C PRO A 122 13.36 -1.19 1.33
N SER A 123 13.16 -2.15 2.23
CA SER A 123 14.02 -2.34 3.39
C SER A 123 15.50 -2.35 2.98
N GLY A 124 16.33 -1.55 3.65
CA GLY A 124 17.76 -1.40 3.39
C GLY A 124 18.11 -0.34 2.33
N LEU A 125 17.13 0.27 1.65
CA LEU A 125 17.34 1.39 0.71
C LEU A 125 16.86 2.72 1.26
N GLU A 126 16.65 2.80 2.57
CA GLU A 126 16.04 3.96 3.20
C GLU A 126 16.87 5.23 2.99
N ASP A 127 18.20 5.11 2.99
CA ASP A 127 19.15 6.20 2.80
C ASP A 127 19.32 6.61 1.31
N GLU A 128 18.80 5.82 0.36
CA GLU A 128 18.93 6.04 -1.09
C GLU A 128 17.61 6.49 -1.75
N ARG A 129 16.58 6.86 -0.96
CA ARG A 129 15.18 7.14 -1.38
C ARG A 129 14.94 8.20 -2.46
N HIS A 130 15.96 8.93 -2.90
CA HIS A 130 15.86 9.90 -4.00
C HIS A 130 17.14 9.88 -4.84
N PRO A 131 17.35 8.82 -5.65
CA PRO A 131 18.53 8.77 -6.48
C PRO A 131 18.50 9.93 -7.49
N GLU A 132 19.60 10.66 -7.61
CA GLU A 132 19.79 11.73 -8.61
C GLU A 132 19.31 11.30 -10.01
N PRO A 133 18.82 12.22 -10.86
CA PRO A 133 18.28 11.89 -12.19
C PRO A 133 19.24 11.01 -13.01
N GLY A 134 18.84 9.77 -13.31
CA GLY A 134 19.68 8.78 -14.03
C GLY A 134 19.69 7.35 -13.48
N VAL A 135 18.63 6.96 -12.75
CA VAL A 135 18.55 5.87 -11.76
C VAL A 135 18.70 4.45 -12.31
N ARG A 136 18.77 4.23 -13.63
CA ARG A 136 19.04 2.89 -14.19
C ARG A 136 20.36 2.28 -13.70
N ALA A 137 21.30 3.10 -13.22
CA ALA A 137 22.59 2.65 -12.69
C ALA A 137 22.54 2.17 -11.23
N ILE A 138 21.52 2.53 -10.44
CA ILE A 138 21.42 2.16 -9.01
C ILE A 138 20.71 0.81 -8.86
N ILE A 139 19.63 0.56 -9.59
CA ILE A 139 18.95 -0.75 -9.59
C ILE A 139 19.94 -1.88 -9.89
N ARG A 140 20.80 -1.73 -10.91
CA ARG A 140 21.88 -2.68 -11.23
C ARG A 140 23.00 -2.80 -10.18
N ARG A 141 23.18 -1.81 -9.30
CA ARG A 141 24.21 -1.81 -8.24
C ARG A 141 23.68 -2.35 -6.92
N VAL A 142 22.39 -2.16 -6.69
CA VAL A 142 21.65 -2.60 -5.52
C VAL A 142 21.41 -4.11 -5.56
N GLU A 143 21.12 -4.66 -6.75
CA GLU A 143 20.99 -6.11 -6.98
C GLU A 143 22.25 -6.91 -6.56
N ASP A 144 23.45 -6.33 -6.73
CA ASP A 144 24.71 -7.04 -6.49
C ASP A 144 25.30 -6.82 -5.08
N THR A 145 24.74 -5.94 -4.23
CA THR A 145 25.45 -5.51 -2.99
C THR A 145 24.68 -5.55 -1.68
N LEU A 146 23.39 -5.93 -1.68
CA LEU A 146 22.58 -5.89 -0.45
C LEU A 146 22.69 -7.12 0.44
N GLU A 147 23.09 -8.30 -0.07
CA GLU A 147 23.28 -9.49 0.78
C GLU A 147 24.55 -9.43 1.66
N GLU A 148 25.59 -8.69 1.25
CA GLU A 148 26.88 -8.64 1.97
C GLU A 148 27.04 -7.45 2.93
N LYS A 149 26.27 -6.37 2.76
CA LYS A 149 26.61 -5.11 3.43
C LYS A 149 26.02 -4.96 4.83
N TRP A 150 24.79 -5.36 5.10
CA TRP A 150 24.06 -4.77 6.22
C TRP A 150 23.68 -5.76 7.30
N ASN A 151 24.68 -6.11 8.11
CA ASN A 151 24.54 -6.73 9.43
C ASN A 151 23.81 -5.78 10.43
N MET A 152 22.59 -5.36 10.10
CA MET A 152 21.77 -4.45 10.91
C MET A 152 21.07 -5.23 12.02
N LYS A 153 21.55 -5.02 13.24
CA LYS A 153 20.91 -5.45 14.48
C LYS A 153 19.85 -4.41 14.86
N HIS A 154 18.59 -4.84 15.02
CA HIS A 154 17.56 -4.38 16.00
C HIS A 154 16.11 -4.15 15.48
N HIS A 155 15.82 -4.29 14.18
CA HIS A 155 14.43 -4.14 13.66
C HIS A 155 13.49 -5.30 14.05
N THR A 156 13.98 -6.41 14.58
CA THR A 156 13.15 -7.58 14.91
C THR A 156 12.54 -7.54 16.32
N THR A 157 12.48 -6.38 16.96
CA THR A 157 11.98 -6.23 18.35
C THR A 157 10.70 -5.39 18.41
N PRO A 158 9.75 -5.71 19.30
CA PRO A 158 8.41 -5.10 19.26
C PRO A 158 8.35 -3.65 19.77
N GLN A 159 9.49 -3.02 20.06
CA GLN A 159 9.60 -1.62 20.46
C GLN A 159 10.50 -0.81 19.52
N TYR A 160 11.04 -1.45 18.49
CA TYR A 160 11.69 -0.76 17.41
C TYR A 160 10.59 -0.15 16.55
N PRO A 161 10.54 1.17 16.39
CA PRO A 161 9.68 1.71 15.36
C PRO A 161 10.31 1.40 13.99
N TYR A 162 9.53 0.84 13.07
CA TYR A 162 10.00 0.37 11.78
C TYR A 162 10.14 1.53 10.77
N ASP A 163 11.17 1.43 9.93
CA ASP A 163 11.55 2.44 8.95
C ASP A 163 10.92 2.20 7.55
N SER A 164 10.39 0.99 7.33
CA SER A 164 9.67 0.50 6.15
C SER A 164 8.52 -0.44 6.54
N ILE A 165 7.66 -0.78 5.58
CA ILE A 165 6.58 -1.77 5.75
C ILE A 165 7.17 -3.18 5.87
N GLY A 166 8.21 -3.50 5.08
CA GLY A 166 8.96 -4.75 5.11
C GLY A 166 9.58 -5.02 6.49
N ASP A 167 10.19 -4.02 7.12
CA ASP A 167 10.77 -4.14 8.46
C ASP A 167 9.72 -4.52 9.51
N MET A 168 8.52 -3.93 9.41
CA MET A 168 7.39 -4.24 10.29
C MET A 168 6.94 -5.70 10.13
N TYR A 169 6.87 -6.18 8.90
CA TYR A 169 6.49 -7.55 8.59
C TYR A 169 7.56 -8.58 9.03
N ASP A 170 8.84 -8.27 8.82
CA ASP A 170 9.96 -9.09 9.30
C ASP A 170 9.96 -9.21 10.83
N ALA A 171 9.67 -8.10 11.52
CA ALA A 171 9.52 -8.08 12.96
C ALA A 171 8.33 -8.93 13.42
N LEU A 172 7.18 -8.84 12.74
CA LEU A 172 6.00 -9.65 13.03
C LEU A 172 6.29 -11.15 12.87
N VAL A 173 6.94 -11.56 11.78
CA VAL A 173 7.37 -12.97 11.56
C VAL A 173 8.33 -13.42 12.65
N THR A 174 9.27 -12.57 13.06
CA THR A 174 10.18 -12.84 14.17
C THR A 174 9.39 -13.01 15.48
N GLY A 175 8.39 -12.17 15.72
CA GLY A 175 7.56 -12.23 16.90
C GLY A 175 6.78 -13.53 17.03
N ILE A 176 6.17 -13.98 15.94
CA ILE A 176 5.47 -15.27 15.86
C ILE A 176 6.41 -16.42 16.27
N LYS A 177 7.62 -16.44 15.72
CA LYS A 177 8.64 -17.46 16.03
C LYS A 177 9.10 -17.41 17.50
N GLN A 178 9.31 -16.22 18.05
CA GLN A 178 9.75 -16.05 19.44
C GLN A 178 8.68 -16.43 20.47
N VAL A 179 7.42 -16.10 20.20
CA VAL A 179 6.28 -16.50 21.05
C VAL A 179 6.07 -18.01 20.97
N GLY A 180 6.34 -18.60 19.81
CA GLY A 180 6.15 -20.02 19.52
C GLY A 180 4.88 -20.22 18.70
N GLU A 181 5.04 -20.81 17.53
CA GLU A 181 3.96 -21.02 16.55
C GLU A 181 2.79 -21.85 17.11
N ASN A 182 3.06 -22.75 18.05
CA ASN A 182 2.05 -23.56 18.73
C ASN A 182 1.17 -22.76 19.72
N GLN A 183 1.46 -21.47 19.95
CA GLN A 183 0.65 -20.60 20.79
C GLN A 183 -0.53 -19.98 20.04
N PHE A 184 -0.59 -20.11 18.71
CA PHE A 184 -1.66 -19.56 17.88
C PHE A 184 -2.56 -20.68 17.36
N SER A 185 -3.86 -20.41 17.18
CA SER A 185 -4.80 -21.43 16.71
C SER A 185 -4.71 -21.74 15.22
N TRP A 186 -4.20 -20.80 14.41
CA TRP A 186 -4.19 -20.90 12.94
C TRP A 186 -5.59 -21.16 12.34
N LYS A 187 -6.64 -20.71 13.04
CA LYS A 187 -8.02 -20.92 12.61
C LYS A 187 -8.29 -20.19 11.29
N THR A 188 -8.98 -20.87 10.38
CA THR A 188 -9.44 -20.28 9.11
C THR A 188 -10.89 -19.81 9.13
N THR A 189 -11.57 -19.92 10.26
CA THR A 189 -12.91 -19.36 10.44
C THR A 189 -12.89 -17.88 10.05
N ASN A 190 -13.75 -17.50 9.09
CA ASN A 190 -13.90 -16.16 8.51
C ASN A 190 -12.71 -15.63 7.67
N GLN A 191 -11.63 -16.40 7.49
CA GLN A 191 -10.58 -16.01 6.55
C GLN A 191 -11.11 -16.03 5.11
N GLN A 192 -10.69 -15.04 4.32
CA GLN A 192 -11.15 -14.80 2.96
C GLN A 192 -10.10 -15.23 1.93
N ALA A 193 -10.54 -15.53 0.71
CA ALA A 193 -9.65 -15.84 -0.42
C ALA A 193 -10.34 -15.38 -1.71
N LEU A 194 -10.36 -14.07 -1.91
CA LEU A 194 -11.15 -13.37 -2.94
C LEU A 194 -10.42 -13.28 -4.29
N TRP A 195 -9.18 -13.73 -4.34
CA TRP A 195 -8.33 -13.66 -5.52
C TRP A 195 -8.25 -15.02 -6.20
N ASP A 196 -8.77 -15.10 -7.42
CA ASP A 196 -8.63 -16.31 -8.22
C ASP A 196 -7.20 -16.41 -8.78
N LYS A 197 -6.64 -17.63 -8.81
CA LYS A 197 -5.41 -17.98 -9.56
C LYS A 197 -4.10 -17.40 -9.01
N GLU A 198 -4.01 -17.19 -7.71
CA GLU A 198 -2.72 -16.92 -7.07
C GLU A 198 -1.85 -18.18 -6.99
N PRO A 199 -0.51 -18.08 -7.19
CA PRO A 199 0.41 -19.21 -7.06
C PRO A 199 0.66 -19.61 -5.60
N PHE A 200 0.12 -18.84 -4.65
CA PHE A 200 0.26 -19.04 -3.21
C PHE A 200 -1.11 -19.16 -2.54
N LYS A 201 -1.10 -19.65 -1.30
CA LYS A 201 -2.30 -19.83 -0.51
C LYS A 201 -2.65 -18.54 0.22
N GLN A 202 -3.88 -18.05 0.04
CA GLN A 202 -4.34 -16.82 0.68
C GLN A 202 -4.83 -17.01 2.13
N LYS A 203 -5.31 -18.21 2.47
CA LYS A 203 -5.71 -18.55 3.84
C LYS A 203 -4.51 -19.13 4.61
N ILE A 204 -4.35 -18.65 5.84
CA ILE A 204 -3.28 -19.03 6.76
C ILE A 204 -3.80 -20.13 7.68
N GLU A 205 -3.52 -21.38 7.34
CA GLU A 205 -3.90 -22.59 8.09
C GLU A 205 -2.76 -23.15 8.94
N VAL A 206 -1.53 -22.86 8.54
CA VAL A 206 -0.32 -23.35 9.21
C VAL A 206 0.72 -22.23 9.29
N PRO A 207 1.70 -22.31 10.21
CA PRO A 207 2.74 -21.29 10.33
C PRO A 207 3.50 -21.01 9.03
N GLY A 208 3.70 -22.01 8.18
CA GLY A 208 4.33 -21.85 6.87
C GLY A 208 3.58 -20.89 5.93
N ASP A 209 2.24 -20.85 6.02
CA ASP A 209 1.41 -19.97 5.17
C ASP A 209 1.63 -18.48 5.50
N VAL A 210 2.11 -18.15 6.72
CA VAL A 210 2.48 -16.77 7.09
C VAL A 210 3.63 -16.28 6.24
N HIS A 211 4.63 -17.14 6.03
CA HIS A 211 5.80 -16.77 5.25
C HIS A 211 5.40 -16.42 3.82
N ASP A 212 4.51 -17.20 3.20
CA ASP A 212 4.03 -16.94 1.84
C ASP A 212 3.22 -15.65 1.76
N ALA A 213 2.33 -15.40 2.73
CA ALA A 213 1.54 -14.18 2.80
C ALA A 213 2.42 -12.94 2.96
N VAL A 214 3.33 -12.94 3.94
CA VAL A 214 4.24 -11.82 4.21
C VAL A 214 5.19 -11.59 3.05
N THR A 215 5.78 -12.67 2.51
CA THR A 215 6.66 -12.59 1.34
C THR A 215 5.93 -11.99 0.15
N THR A 216 4.67 -12.35 -0.08
CA THR A 216 3.88 -11.77 -1.18
C THR A 216 3.69 -10.26 -0.99
N ILE A 217 3.28 -9.83 0.21
CA ILE A 217 3.06 -8.41 0.51
C ILE A 217 4.36 -7.62 0.29
N SER A 218 5.46 -8.04 0.91
CA SER A 218 6.74 -7.34 0.79
C SER A 218 7.27 -7.31 -0.65
N LEU A 219 7.11 -8.39 -1.41
CA LEU A 219 7.63 -8.43 -2.79
C LEU A 219 6.77 -7.67 -3.79
N GLN A 220 5.46 -7.60 -3.56
CA GLN A 220 4.59 -6.75 -4.37
C GLN A 220 4.81 -5.28 -4.06
N GLY A 221 4.94 -4.89 -2.78
CA GLY A 221 5.23 -3.50 -2.39
C GLY A 221 6.65 -3.06 -2.76
N GLU A 222 7.63 -3.65 -2.09
CA GLU A 222 9.03 -3.22 -2.13
C GLU A 222 9.81 -3.91 -3.27
N GLY A 223 9.53 -5.18 -3.53
CA GLY A 223 10.28 -5.99 -4.49
C GLY A 223 11.38 -6.83 -3.86
N LYS A 224 12.09 -7.60 -4.69
CA LYS A 224 13.25 -8.40 -4.31
C LYS A 224 14.50 -7.76 -4.89
N THR A 225 15.55 -7.66 -4.09
CA THR A 225 16.86 -7.25 -4.59
C THR A 225 17.53 -8.37 -5.38
N THR A 226 17.04 -9.62 -5.27
CA THR A 226 17.60 -10.79 -5.96
C THR A 226 16.50 -11.79 -6.37
N ALA A 227 16.46 -12.10 -7.69
CA ALA A 227 15.92 -13.32 -8.33
C ALA A 227 14.50 -13.34 -8.96
N GLU A 228 14.48 -14.05 -10.10
CA GLU A 228 13.36 -14.35 -11.00
C GLU A 228 12.21 -15.11 -10.32
N GLY A 229 11.00 -14.55 -10.38
CA GLY A 229 9.75 -15.16 -9.90
C GLY A 229 8.66 -14.09 -9.73
N ARG A 230 7.77 -13.99 -10.71
CA ARG A 230 6.91 -12.83 -11.01
C ARG A 230 5.53 -12.91 -10.33
N TYR A 231 4.99 -11.79 -9.84
CA TYR A 231 3.67 -11.70 -9.18
C TYR A 231 2.58 -11.23 -10.13
N ALA A 232 1.76 -12.18 -10.58
CA ALA A 232 0.73 -11.92 -11.58
C ALA A 232 -0.57 -11.36 -10.97
N ILE A 233 -0.95 -10.13 -11.33
CA ILE A 233 -2.35 -9.67 -11.21
C ILE A 233 -3.27 -10.70 -11.90
N PRO A 234 -4.45 -11.07 -11.36
CA PRO A 234 -5.33 -12.01 -12.02
C PRO A 234 -5.72 -11.54 -13.42
N PRO A 235 -5.82 -12.43 -14.43
CA PRO A 235 -6.10 -12.06 -15.81
C PRO A 235 -7.34 -11.16 -16.02
N LYS A 236 -8.35 -11.25 -15.15
CA LYS A 236 -9.57 -10.42 -15.22
C LYS A 236 -9.36 -8.96 -14.76
N TYR A 237 -8.29 -8.70 -14.03
CA TYR A 237 -7.86 -7.36 -13.60
C TYR A 237 -6.62 -6.88 -14.35
N ARG A 238 -6.04 -7.73 -15.21
CA ARG A 238 -5.05 -7.29 -16.21
C ARG A 238 -5.78 -6.43 -17.22
N LEU A 239 -5.17 -5.30 -17.53
CA LEU A 239 -5.74 -4.32 -18.43
C LEU A 239 -5.52 -4.85 -19.85
N GLU A 240 -6.59 -5.33 -20.48
CA GLU A 240 -6.50 -5.88 -21.83
C GLU A 240 -6.10 -4.80 -22.83
N ASP A 241 -4.81 -4.75 -23.19
CA ASP A 241 -4.36 -4.11 -24.41
C ASP A 241 -3.38 -5.01 -25.17
N LYS A 242 -3.40 -4.95 -26.50
CA LYS A 242 -2.62 -5.84 -27.38
C LYS A 242 -1.10 -5.55 -27.37
N ASP A 243 -0.67 -4.61 -26.54
CA ASP A 243 0.71 -4.27 -26.22
C ASP A 243 1.07 -4.56 -24.74
N ASP A 244 0.24 -5.33 -24.03
CA ASP A 244 0.56 -5.86 -22.69
C ASP A 244 1.61 -6.98 -22.80
N SER A 245 2.86 -6.58 -23.08
CA SER A 245 4.00 -7.49 -23.10
C SER A 245 4.47 -7.81 -21.68
N GLY A 246 3.57 -8.28 -20.80
CA GLY A 246 3.93 -8.82 -19.48
C GLY A 246 4.61 -7.87 -18.50
N SER A 247 4.84 -6.59 -18.80
CA SER A 247 5.82 -5.79 -18.03
C SER A 247 5.31 -5.23 -16.71
N LEU A 248 4.03 -4.87 -16.54
CA LEU A 248 3.56 -4.25 -15.28
C LEU A 248 3.35 -5.24 -14.13
N ASN A 249 3.12 -6.52 -14.45
CA ASN A 249 2.89 -7.60 -13.47
C ASN A 249 4.20 -8.27 -13.01
N GLU A 250 5.34 -7.70 -13.36
CA GLU A 250 6.67 -8.23 -13.03
C GLU A 250 7.44 -7.31 -12.09
N HIS A 251 6.84 -6.15 -11.79
CA HIS A 251 7.47 -5.06 -11.05
C HIS A 251 6.79 -4.83 -9.71
N SER A 252 7.58 -4.50 -8.69
CA SER A 252 7.03 -4.07 -7.40
C SER A 252 6.31 -2.72 -7.52
N HIS A 253 5.59 -2.29 -6.48
CA HIS A 253 4.98 -0.98 -6.40
C HIS A 253 6.07 0.08 -6.55
N TYR A 254 7.18 -0.06 -5.82
CA TYR A 254 8.34 0.82 -5.89
C TYR A 254 8.87 0.99 -7.32
N GLU A 255 9.08 -0.12 -8.04
CA GLU A 255 9.57 -0.10 -9.42
C GLU A 255 8.57 0.57 -10.38
N ARG A 256 7.27 0.28 -10.24
CA ARG A 256 6.21 0.92 -11.03
C ARG A 256 6.16 2.43 -10.78
N LEU A 257 6.32 2.88 -9.54
CA LEU A 257 6.35 4.28 -9.18
C LEU A 257 7.62 4.98 -9.68
N LEU A 258 8.77 4.31 -9.63
CA LEU A 258 10.01 4.80 -10.24
C LEU A 258 9.87 4.92 -11.77
N GLU A 259 9.14 4.01 -12.40
CA GLU A 259 8.86 4.11 -13.84
C GLU A 259 8.03 5.36 -14.17
N ILE A 260 7.01 5.67 -13.36
CA ILE A 260 6.27 6.93 -13.46
C ILE A 260 7.23 8.11 -13.32
N GLU A 261 8.08 8.12 -12.28
CA GLU A 261 9.06 9.20 -12.08
C GLU A 261 9.98 9.37 -13.30
N ASN A 262 10.53 8.28 -13.81
CA ASN A 262 11.44 8.27 -14.94
C ASN A 262 10.79 8.74 -16.24
N ARG A 263 9.53 8.33 -16.52
CA ARG A 263 8.76 8.81 -17.67
C ARG A 263 8.66 10.34 -17.68
N HIS A 264 8.51 10.93 -16.50
CA HIS A 264 8.37 12.39 -16.36
C HIS A 264 9.72 13.13 -16.35
N LEU A 265 10.81 12.45 -15.97
CA LEU A 265 12.18 12.94 -16.08
C LEU A 265 12.71 12.96 -17.53
N GLU A 266 12.42 11.93 -18.33
CA GLU A 266 12.94 11.80 -19.71
C GLU A 266 12.24 12.75 -20.72
N SER A 267 11.21 13.49 -20.29
CA SER A 267 10.34 14.28 -21.17
C SER A 267 10.91 15.59 -21.74
N LYS A 268 12.18 15.96 -21.49
CA LYS A 268 13.00 16.87 -22.34
C LYS A 268 14.45 16.97 -21.86
N ASN A 269 15.38 17.09 -22.80
CA ASN A 269 16.80 17.40 -22.58
C ASN A 269 16.99 18.48 -21.48
N GLN A 270 17.56 18.04 -20.36
CA GLN A 270 18.37 18.76 -19.36
C GLN A 270 18.16 20.28 -19.22
N GLU A 271 17.60 20.69 -18.07
CA GLU A 271 18.23 21.65 -17.14
C GLU A 271 17.34 22.02 -15.92
N SER A 272 16.10 21.55 -15.81
CA SER A 272 15.22 21.92 -14.68
C SER A 272 14.25 20.82 -14.25
N ILE A 273 14.22 20.51 -12.95
CA ILE A 273 13.25 19.62 -12.28
C ILE A 273 11.80 20.13 -12.44
N LEU A 274 11.61 21.40 -12.83
CA LEU A 274 10.31 22.07 -12.95
C LEU A 274 9.52 21.76 -14.24
N ASP A 275 10.12 21.05 -15.21
CA ASP A 275 9.50 20.76 -16.52
C ASP A 275 8.95 19.31 -16.64
N ARG A 276 8.89 18.55 -15.54
CA ARG A 276 8.24 17.22 -15.48
C ARG A 276 6.77 17.34 -15.88
N LYS A 277 6.37 16.75 -17.02
CA LYS A 277 4.97 16.84 -17.48
C LYS A 277 4.17 15.58 -17.11
N PHE A 278 3.69 15.56 -15.86
CA PHE A 278 2.63 14.64 -15.42
C PHE A 278 1.42 14.68 -16.37
N PRO A 279 0.61 13.61 -16.44
CA PRO A 279 -0.63 13.62 -17.21
C PRO A 279 -1.56 14.74 -16.74
N ASP A 280 -2.48 15.15 -17.60
CA ASP A 280 -3.47 16.15 -17.23
C ASP A 280 -4.33 15.62 -16.06
N VAL A 281 -4.30 16.36 -14.95
CA VAL A 281 -5.10 16.07 -13.74
C VAL A 281 -6.26 17.05 -13.58
N TYR A 282 -7.27 16.68 -12.80
CA TYR A 282 -8.35 17.60 -12.40
C TYR A 282 -7.86 18.71 -11.48
N ASP A 283 -8.38 19.92 -11.70
CA ASP A 283 -8.06 21.10 -10.89
C ASP A 283 -8.97 21.20 -9.67
N VAL A 284 -8.44 21.72 -8.56
CA VAL A 284 -9.22 22.09 -7.37
C VAL A 284 -9.63 23.55 -7.49
N SER A 285 -10.86 23.88 -7.11
CA SER A 285 -11.40 25.24 -7.17
C SER A 285 -12.08 25.63 -5.87
N THR A 286 -11.97 26.89 -5.49
CA THR A 286 -12.73 27.44 -4.37
C THR A 286 -14.19 27.63 -4.78
N ALA A 287 -15.13 27.02 -4.06
CA ALA A 287 -16.56 27.20 -4.32
C ALA A 287 -17.00 28.64 -3.99
N THR A 288 -17.45 29.39 -4.99
CA THR A 288 -17.82 30.81 -4.87
C THR A 288 -19.31 31.05 -4.72
N ASP A 289 -20.15 30.05 -5.03
CA ASP A 289 -21.61 30.14 -4.99
C ASP A 289 -22.23 28.90 -4.35
N GLU A 290 -23.54 28.97 -4.09
CA GLU A 290 -24.26 27.89 -3.39
C GLU A 290 -24.33 26.60 -4.22
N ALA A 291 -24.38 26.72 -5.56
CA ALA A 291 -24.44 25.56 -6.44
C ALA A 291 -23.12 24.77 -6.44
N SER A 292 -21.98 25.46 -6.53
CA SER A 292 -20.65 24.88 -6.45
C SER A 292 -20.35 24.28 -5.08
N LYS A 293 -20.77 24.94 -3.99
CA LYS A 293 -20.67 24.38 -2.62
C LYS A 293 -21.46 23.08 -2.48
N ASN A 294 -22.72 23.08 -2.93
CA ASN A 294 -23.56 21.88 -2.88
C ASN A 294 -23.00 20.75 -3.75
N LYS A 295 -22.46 21.07 -4.93
CA LYS A 295 -21.80 20.07 -5.79
C LYS A 295 -20.60 19.43 -5.09
N GLN A 296 -19.71 20.23 -4.49
CA GLN A 296 -18.55 19.73 -3.75
C GLN A 296 -18.97 18.91 -2.53
N HIS A 297 -19.94 19.40 -1.76
CA HIS A 297 -20.47 18.70 -0.59
C HIS A 297 -21.07 17.34 -0.95
N ASN A 298 -21.92 17.27 -1.98
CA ASN A 298 -22.56 16.03 -2.39
C ASN A 298 -21.56 14.99 -2.91
N ALA A 299 -20.50 15.42 -3.61
CA ALA A 299 -19.46 14.53 -4.07
C ALA A 299 -18.67 13.92 -2.89
N LEU A 300 -18.29 14.75 -1.92
CA LEU A 300 -17.61 14.29 -0.70
C LEU A 300 -18.50 13.35 0.13
N ASP A 301 -19.77 13.72 0.34
CA ASP A 301 -20.73 12.90 1.10
C ASP A 301 -20.98 11.54 0.44
N ASN A 302 -21.07 11.50 -0.90
CA ASN A 302 -21.18 10.24 -1.65
C ASN A 302 -19.95 9.35 -1.43
N LEU A 303 -18.73 9.91 -1.56
CA LEU A 303 -17.49 9.16 -1.34
C LEU A 303 -17.39 8.63 0.10
N GLN A 304 -17.60 9.49 1.10
CA GLN A 304 -17.52 9.13 2.51
C GLN A 304 -18.52 8.03 2.88
N LYS A 305 -19.76 8.09 2.37
CA LYS A 305 -20.77 7.06 2.60
C LYS A 305 -20.36 5.71 2.00
N ARG A 306 -19.85 5.71 0.77
CA ARG A 306 -19.40 4.48 0.09
C ARG A 306 -18.20 3.86 0.79
N PHE A 307 -17.25 4.68 1.24
CA PHE A 307 -16.12 4.18 2.00
C PHE A 307 -16.53 3.63 3.36
N ALA A 308 -17.45 4.30 4.07
CA ALA A 308 -18.02 3.76 5.30
C ALA A 308 -18.76 2.42 5.09
N THR A 309 -19.43 2.24 3.95
CA THR A 309 -20.02 0.95 3.55
C THR A 309 -18.93 -0.10 3.34
N LEU A 310 -17.87 0.19 2.58
CA LEU A 310 -16.74 -0.74 2.40
C LEU A 310 -16.16 -1.18 3.76
N LEU A 311 -15.88 -0.24 4.68
CA LEU A 311 -15.33 -0.56 6.00
C LEU A 311 -16.25 -1.50 6.79
N LYS A 312 -17.56 -1.29 6.70
CA LYS A 312 -18.55 -2.16 7.33
C LYS A 312 -18.57 -3.55 6.70
N ASP A 313 -18.44 -3.64 5.39
CA ASP A 313 -18.42 -4.93 4.68
C ASP A 313 -17.14 -5.71 4.98
N LEU A 314 -15.99 -5.05 5.04
CA LEU A 314 -14.74 -5.61 5.56
C LEU A 314 -14.92 -6.18 6.99
N ASP A 315 -15.53 -5.41 7.90
CA ASP A 315 -15.83 -5.89 9.26
C ASP A 315 -16.75 -7.12 9.23
N ASN A 316 -17.84 -7.09 8.46
CA ASN A 316 -18.76 -8.21 8.34
C ASN A 316 -18.05 -9.48 7.81
N MET A 317 -17.12 -9.33 6.86
CA MET A 317 -16.39 -10.45 6.25
C MET A 317 -15.48 -11.15 7.26
N TRP A 318 -14.58 -10.41 7.92
CA TRP A 318 -13.58 -11.01 8.81
C TRP A 318 -14.10 -11.22 10.24
N ASN A 319 -14.93 -10.33 10.76
CA ASN A 319 -15.37 -10.38 12.15
C ASN A 319 -16.72 -11.09 12.33
N GLN A 320 -17.56 -11.15 11.29
CA GLN A 320 -18.90 -11.76 11.36
C GLN A 320 -19.09 -12.97 10.43
N GLY A 321 -18.09 -13.30 9.61
CA GLY A 321 -18.10 -14.48 8.74
C GLY A 321 -18.99 -14.34 7.51
N MET A 322 -19.27 -13.10 7.09
CA MET A 322 -19.91 -12.85 5.81
C MET A 322 -19.00 -13.38 4.69
N THR A 323 -19.56 -14.24 3.84
CA THR A 323 -18.92 -14.55 2.56
C THR A 323 -19.44 -13.50 1.57
N PRO A 324 -18.59 -12.66 0.99
CA PRO A 324 -19.05 -11.74 -0.03
C PRO A 324 -19.58 -12.56 -1.22
N ASP A 325 -20.60 -12.04 -1.91
CA ASP A 325 -20.86 -12.50 -3.27
C ASP A 325 -19.62 -12.14 -4.12
N ASP A 326 -19.17 -13.03 -4.99
CA ASP A 326 -17.90 -12.88 -5.75
C ASP A 326 -17.87 -11.57 -6.58
N THR A 327 -19.03 -10.97 -6.84
CA THR A 327 -19.18 -9.68 -7.54
C THR A 327 -19.10 -8.46 -6.62
N HIS A 328 -19.40 -8.57 -5.33
CA HIS A 328 -19.64 -7.41 -4.46
C HIS A 328 -18.37 -6.67 -4.03
N PHE A 329 -17.36 -7.39 -3.54
CA PHE A 329 -16.13 -6.78 -3.02
C PHE A 329 -15.39 -5.93 -4.07
N TRP A 330 -15.34 -6.43 -5.31
CA TRP A 330 -14.73 -5.75 -6.44
C TRP A 330 -15.58 -4.63 -7.01
N SER A 331 -16.91 -4.82 -7.04
CA SER A 331 -17.83 -3.78 -7.49
C SER A 331 -17.79 -2.57 -6.55
N ASP A 332 -17.64 -2.78 -5.24
CA ASP A 332 -17.54 -1.66 -4.31
C ASP A 332 -16.29 -0.80 -4.56
N MET A 333 -15.14 -1.41 -4.88
CA MET A 333 -13.93 -0.67 -5.24
C MET A 333 -14.02 -0.05 -6.65
N CYS A 334 -14.25 -0.86 -7.68
CA CYS A 334 -14.18 -0.45 -9.08
C CYS A 334 -15.40 0.36 -9.53
N ASP A 335 -16.61 -0.03 -9.12
CA ASP A 335 -17.86 0.61 -9.54
C ASP A 335 -18.40 1.59 -8.48
N GLY A 336 -17.93 1.48 -7.23
CA GLY A 336 -18.31 2.35 -6.12
C GLY A 336 -17.32 3.48 -5.85
N LEU A 337 -16.13 3.14 -5.34
CA LEU A 337 -15.17 4.12 -4.83
C LEU A 337 -14.46 4.90 -5.93
N LEU A 338 -14.00 4.23 -7.00
CA LEU A 338 -13.30 4.91 -8.10
C LEU A 338 -14.16 6.04 -8.73
N PRO A 339 -15.43 5.80 -9.13
CA PRO A 339 -16.27 6.87 -9.67
C PRO A 339 -16.58 7.96 -8.65
N ALA A 340 -16.81 7.61 -7.38
CA ALA A 340 -17.11 8.59 -6.33
C ALA A 340 -15.92 9.52 -6.01
N ALA A 341 -14.70 8.98 -6.01
CA ALA A 341 -13.49 9.80 -5.86
C ALA A 341 -13.25 10.67 -7.10
N GLU A 342 -13.48 10.17 -8.31
CA GLU A 342 -13.44 10.97 -9.54
C GLU A 342 -14.51 12.08 -9.56
N GLU A 343 -15.69 11.84 -8.98
CA GLU A 343 -16.74 12.85 -8.84
C GLU A 343 -16.30 14.03 -7.96
N CYS A 344 -15.50 13.78 -6.91
CA CYS A 344 -14.91 14.84 -6.09
C CYS A 344 -14.01 15.73 -6.96
N TRP A 345 -13.12 15.11 -7.73
CA TRP A 345 -12.24 15.82 -8.66
C TRP A 345 -13.02 16.62 -9.71
N LYS A 346 -14.07 16.04 -10.31
CA LYS A 346 -14.99 16.75 -11.25
C LYS A 346 -15.81 17.86 -10.60
N ALA A 347 -16.01 17.80 -9.28
CA ALA A 347 -16.61 18.87 -8.48
C ALA A 347 -15.59 19.96 -8.09
N GLY A 348 -14.30 19.77 -8.40
CA GLY A 348 -13.23 20.70 -8.09
C GLY A 348 -12.84 20.67 -6.61
N VAL A 349 -12.96 19.51 -5.95
CA VAL A 349 -12.56 19.30 -4.56
C VAL A 349 -11.75 18.01 -4.42
N VAL A 350 -10.72 18.03 -3.57
CA VAL A 350 -9.91 16.84 -3.29
C VAL A 350 -10.78 15.80 -2.55
N PRO A 351 -10.75 14.51 -2.94
CA PRO A 351 -11.37 13.41 -2.19
C PRO A 351 -11.08 13.46 -0.69
N LYS A 352 -12.10 13.15 0.12
CA LYS A 352 -11.98 12.91 1.56
C LYS A 352 -12.71 11.63 1.92
N TRP A 353 -12.11 10.84 2.79
CA TRP A 353 -12.55 9.47 3.08
C TRP A 353 -13.25 9.33 4.44
N SER A 354 -13.26 10.39 5.25
CA SER A 354 -13.95 10.50 6.55
C SER A 354 -14.55 11.87 6.75
#